data_AF-A0A378QRT9-F1
#
_entry.id   AF-A0A378QRT9-F1
#
_cell.length_a   1.000
_cell.length_b   1.000
_cell.length_c   1.000
_cell.angle_alpha   90.00
_cell.angle_beta   90.00
_cell.angle_gamma   90.00
#
_symmetry.space_group_name_H-M   'P 1'
#
loop_
_entity.id
_entity.type
_entity.pdbx_description
1 polymer ?
#
loop_
_entity_poly.entity_id
_entity_poly.type
_entity_poly.pdbx_seq_one_letter_code
_entity_poly.pdbx_strand_id
1 'polypeptide(L)'
;MNRNFLEKYHQELKNFREASKEFAKEHPAVAGHLGLLAPEIEDPYVERLIEAVSFLTARINLKIDEQYPKFLEHIFQVIQPSFNKVIPSCAIVSCYTNENSPFIIPAQSSVFTHAKKRIQLPAIFLPVIRYKSLLFISKKSITSRPLKTITSPKNAKKPN
;
A
#
# COMPACT_ATOMS: atom_id res chain seq x y z
N MET A 1 14.13 -0.61 23.17
CA MET A 1 14.70 0.10 22.01
C MET A 1 14.37 -0.68 20.75
N ASN A 2 13.95 0.00 19.67
CA ASN A 2 13.55 -0.64 18.41
C ASN A 2 14.77 -1.18 17.64
N ARG A 3 14.65 -2.37 17.04
CA ARG A 3 15.72 -3.00 16.21
C ARG A 3 16.17 -2.09 15.04
N ASN A 4 15.23 -1.37 14.44
CA ASN A 4 15.46 -0.41 13.37
C ASN A 4 16.40 0.76 13.80
N PHE A 5 16.39 1.14 15.09
CA PHE A 5 17.27 2.20 15.59
C PHE A 5 18.75 1.81 15.54
N LEU A 6 19.08 0.60 15.98
CA LEU A 6 20.45 0.09 16.01
C LEU A 6 21.03 0.01 14.58
N GLU A 7 20.22 -0.46 13.64
CA GLU A 7 20.60 -0.56 12.23
C GLU A 7 20.92 0.83 11.64
N LYS A 8 20.06 1.83 11.89
CA LYS A 8 20.29 3.22 11.48
C LYS A 8 21.53 3.82 12.14
N TYR A 9 21.75 3.57 13.42
CA TYR A 9 22.94 4.02 14.13
C TYR A 9 24.24 3.47 13.50
N HIS A 10 24.30 2.17 13.25
CA HIS A 10 25.46 1.56 12.59
C HIS A 10 25.64 2.06 11.15
N GLN A 11 24.53 2.32 10.45
CA GLN A 11 24.58 2.91 9.13
C GLN A 11 25.17 4.33 9.16
N GLU A 12 24.76 5.18 10.11
CA GLU A 12 25.32 6.53 10.26
C GLU A 12 26.80 6.50 10.65
N LEU A 13 27.22 5.59 11.53
CA LEU A 13 28.64 5.40 11.86
C LEU A 13 29.47 5.07 10.61
N LYS A 14 28.95 4.18 9.77
CA LYS A 14 29.60 3.81 8.51
C LYS A 14 29.64 5.00 7.54
N ASN A 15 28.52 5.69 7.37
CA ASN A 15 28.40 6.87 6.51
C ASN A 15 29.39 7.96 6.94
N PHE A 16 29.51 8.23 8.24
CA PHE A 16 30.44 9.22 8.76
C PHE A 16 31.89 8.88 8.41
N ARG A 17 32.27 7.59 8.55
CA ARG A 17 33.63 7.11 8.22
C ARG A 17 33.90 7.19 6.72
N GLU A 18 32.93 6.87 5.88
CA GLU A 18 33.05 6.97 4.42
C GLU A 18 33.17 8.43 3.98
N ALA A 19 32.30 9.31 4.48
CA ALA A 19 32.32 10.75 4.19
C ALA A 19 33.62 11.42 4.68
N SER A 20 34.10 11.05 5.88
CA SER A 20 35.39 11.54 6.39
C SER A 20 36.57 11.12 5.51
N LYS A 21 36.54 9.89 4.96
CA LYS A 21 37.58 9.41 4.02
C LYS A 21 37.53 10.14 2.69
N GLU A 22 36.34 10.43 2.17
CA GLU A 22 36.16 11.21 0.95
C GLU A 22 36.66 12.64 1.13
N PHE A 23 36.26 13.29 2.22
CA PHE A 23 36.75 14.62 2.60
C PHE A 23 38.27 14.65 2.74
N ALA A 24 38.87 13.62 3.33
CA ALA A 24 40.32 13.55 3.49
C ALA A 24 41.07 13.46 2.16
N LYS A 25 40.47 12.82 1.14
CA LYS A 25 41.04 12.74 -0.21
C LYS A 25 40.94 14.06 -0.96
N GLU A 26 39.83 14.77 -0.83
CA GLU A 26 39.60 16.05 -1.50
C GLU A 26 40.42 17.19 -0.89
N HIS A 27 40.60 17.16 0.43
CA HIS A 27 41.26 18.25 1.18
C HIS A 27 42.39 17.75 2.08
N PRO A 28 43.51 17.23 1.51
CA PRO A 28 44.59 16.63 2.28
C PRO A 28 45.26 17.60 3.25
N ALA A 29 45.34 18.89 2.89
CA ALA A 29 45.92 19.92 3.76
C ALA A 29 45.10 20.10 5.04
N VAL A 30 43.77 20.10 4.97
CA VAL A 30 42.89 20.26 6.14
C VAL A 30 42.78 18.93 6.90
N ALA A 31 42.71 17.81 6.18
CA ALA A 31 42.61 16.47 6.74
C ALA A 31 43.81 16.09 7.61
N GLY A 32 45.01 16.56 7.27
CA GLY A 32 46.20 16.36 8.08
C GLY A 32 46.13 17.03 9.44
N HIS A 33 45.57 18.25 9.51
CA HIS A 33 45.35 18.94 10.78
C HIS A 33 44.28 18.27 11.65
N LEU A 34 43.32 17.58 11.03
CA LEU A 34 42.22 16.87 11.70
C LEU A 34 42.56 15.42 12.06
N GLY A 35 43.74 14.91 11.67
CA GLY A 35 44.11 13.52 11.93
C GLY A 35 43.34 12.49 11.09
N LEU A 36 42.67 12.89 10.00
CA LEU A 36 41.82 12.01 9.18
C LEU A 36 42.58 11.17 8.15
N LEU A 37 43.90 11.38 8.02
CA LEU A 37 44.77 10.61 7.14
C LEU A 37 45.12 9.23 7.71
N ALA A 38 45.01 9.06 9.03
CA ALA A 38 45.25 7.78 9.69
C ALA A 38 44.04 6.84 9.52
N PRO A 39 44.27 5.53 9.33
CA PRO A 39 43.17 4.56 9.19
C PRO A 39 42.40 4.32 10.49
N GLU A 40 42.99 4.62 11.65
CA GLU A 40 42.38 4.48 12.98
C GLU A 40 42.37 5.84 13.70
N ILE A 41 41.32 6.06 14.50
CA ILE A 41 41.17 7.24 15.34
C ILE A 41 41.95 6.96 16.63
N GLU A 42 43.02 7.72 16.87
CA GLU A 42 43.91 7.50 18.01
C GLU A 42 43.30 7.91 19.37
N ASP A 43 42.30 8.81 19.37
CA ASP A 43 41.71 9.36 20.59
C ASP A 43 40.33 8.73 20.93
N PRO A 44 40.20 8.04 22.09
CA PRO A 44 38.92 7.51 22.57
C PRO A 44 37.81 8.55 22.76
N TYR A 45 38.14 9.82 23.01
CA TYR A 45 37.15 10.89 23.16
C TYR A 45 36.55 11.30 21.81
N VAL A 46 37.36 11.30 20.76
CA VAL A 46 36.90 11.58 19.39
C VAL A 46 36.01 10.44 18.89
N GLU A 47 36.37 9.19 19.18
CA GLU A 47 35.52 8.04 18.86
C GLU A 47 34.14 8.15 19.55
N ARG A 48 34.10 8.46 20.84
CA ARG A 48 32.84 8.70 21.57
C ARG A 48 32.04 9.88 21.02
N LEU A 49 32.72 10.93 20.55
CA LEU A 49 32.05 12.06 19.92
C LEU A 49 31.40 11.65 18.61
N ILE A 50 32.07 10.84 17.79
CA ILE A 50 31.53 10.31 16.53
C ILE A 50 30.34 9.39 16.80
N GLU A 51 30.41 8.55 17.83
CA GLU A 51 29.28 7.74 18.31
C GLU A 51 28.10 8.62 18.74
N ALA A 52 28.34 9.67 19.51
CA ALA A 52 27.28 10.59 19.95
C ALA A 52 26.62 11.35 18.79
N VAL A 53 27.42 11.81 17.82
CA VAL A 53 26.93 12.48 16.60
C VAL A 53 26.11 11.50 15.76
N SER A 54 26.63 10.28 15.53
CA SER A 54 25.93 9.24 14.78
C SER A 54 24.62 8.84 15.45
N PHE A 55 24.59 8.78 16.78
CA PHE A 55 23.39 8.54 17.56
C PHE A 55 22.33 9.63 17.36
N LEU A 56 22.75 10.92 17.38
CA LEU A 56 21.85 12.04 17.16
C LEU A 56 21.29 12.05 15.74
N THR A 57 22.16 11.87 14.73
CA THR A 57 21.77 11.83 13.32
C THR A 57 20.82 10.67 13.03
N ALA A 58 21.08 9.48 13.58
CA ALA A 58 20.18 8.33 13.44
C ALA A 58 18.77 8.62 13.99
N ARG A 59 18.66 9.36 15.10
CA ARG A 59 17.35 9.79 15.63
C ARG A 59 16.63 10.76 14.72
N ILE A 60 17.37 11.68 14.09
CA ILE A 60 16.80 12.63 13.14
C ILE A 60 16.29 11.88 11.91
N ASN A 61 17.09 10.99 11.33
CA ASN A 61 16.72 10.22 10.15
C ASN A 61 15.50 9.34 10.39
N LEU A 62 15.39 8.71 11.57
CA LEU A 62 14.18 7.98 11.93
C LEU A 62 12.94 8.86 12.00
N LYS A 63 13.05 10.07 12.58
CA LYS A 63 11.91 11.00 12.60
C LYS A 63 11.51 11.44 11.20
N ILE A 64 12.48 11.67 10.32
CA ILE A 64 12.22 12.03 8.92
C ILE A 64 11.51 10.88 8.21
N ASP A 65 12.03 9.65 8.34
CA ASP A 65 11.44 8.45 7.73
C ASP A 65 10.01 8.20 8.20
N GLU A 66 9.71 8.45 9.49
CA GLU A 66 8.36 8.33 10.05
C GLU A 66 7.38 9.41 9.53
N GLN A 67 7.87 10.61 9.23
CA GLN A 67 7.04 11.73 8.78
C GLN A 67 6.84 11.77 7.26
N TYR A 68 7.80 11.24 6.51
CA TYR A 68 7.79 11.23 5.06
C TYR A 68 6.50 10.67 4.40
N PRO A 69 5.96 9.50 4.80
CA PRO A 69 4.75 8.95 4.16
C PRO A 69 3.53 9.84 4.39
N LYS A 70 3.42 10.46 5.57
CA LYS A 70 2.31 11.39 5.88
C LYS A 70 2.39 12.64 5.02
N PHE A 71 3.60 13.16 4.83
CA PHE A 71 3.82 14.30 3.95
C PHE A 71 3.39 14.00 2.50
N LEU A 72 3.80 12.84 1.97
CA LEU A 72 3.37 12.40 0.64
C LEU A 72 1.85 12.23 0.55
N GLU A 73 1.22 11.70 1.61
CA GLU A 73 -0.22 11.55 1.70
C GLU A 73 -0.95 12.87 1.43
N HIS A 74 -0.50 13.95 2.07
CA HIS A 74 -1.07 15.29 1.89
C HIS A 74 -0.88 15.83 0.47
N ILE A 75 0.25 15.58 -0.17
CA ILE A 75 0.48 15.98 -1.57
C ILE A 75 -0.47 15.21 -2.49
N PHE A 76 -0.61 13.90 -2.29
CA PHE A 76 -1.49 13.06 -3.11
C PHE A 76 -2.96 13.45 -2.98
N GLN A 77 -3.40 13.96 -1.83
CA GLN A 77 -4.76 14.47 -1.66
C GLN A 77 -5.08 15.65 -2.60
N VAL A 78 -4.08 16.48 -2.94
CA VAL A 78 -4.27 17.63 -3.85
C VAL A 78 -4.21 17.20 -5.31
N ILE A 79 -3.25 16.35 -5.68
CA ILE A 79 -3.02 15.96 -7.08
C ILE A 79 -4.04 14.91 -7.54
N GLN A 80 -4.27 13.87 -6.73
CA GLN A 80 -5.11 12.72 -7.06
C GLN A 80 -5.95 12.27 -5.85
N PRO A 81 -7.09 12.93 -5.57
CA PRO A 81 -7.89 12.69 -4.36
C PRO A 81 -8.54 11.29 -4.28
N SER A 82 -8.52 10.53 -5.37
CA SER A 82 -9.07 9.17 -5.42
C SER A 82 -8.07 8.07 -5.03
N PHE A 83 -6.77 8.39 -4.91
CA PHE A 83 -5.74 7.38 -4.63
C PHE A 83 -5.79 6.83 -3.20
N ASN A 84 -6.19 7.67 -2.24
CA ASN A 84 -6.31 7.28 -0.83
C ASN A 84 -7.68 6.71 -0.44
N LYS A 85 -8.58 6.49 -1.41
CA LYS A 85 -9.92 5.95 -1.11
C LYS A 85 -9.86 4.43 -1.02
N VAL A 86 -10.23 3.89 0.14
CA VAL A 86 -10.43 2.44 0.33
C VAL A 86 -11.56 1.99 -0.59
N ILE A 87 -11.33 0.90 -1.34
CA ILE A 87 -12.38 0.26 -2.14
C ILE A 87 -13.24 -0.55 -1.18
N PRO A 88 -14.54 -0.23 -1.02
CA PRO A 88 -15.41 -1.04 -0.18
C PRO A 88 -15.53 -2.44 -0.76
N SER A 89 -15.87 -3.42 0.09
CA SER A 89 -16.32 -4.73 -0.41
C SER A 89 -17.44 -4.51 -1.42
N CYS A 90 -17.55 -5.35 -2.45
CA CYS A 90 -18.66 -5.37 -3.41
C CYS A 90 -19.07 -6.80 -3.74
N ALA A 91 -20.37 -7.05 -3.90
CA ALA A 91 -20.89 -8.36 -4.28
C ALA A 91 -21.98 -8.21 -5.33
N ILE A 92 -22.10 -9.20 -6.22
CA ILE A 92 -23.16 -9.30 -7.23
C ILE A 92 -24.19 -10.29 -6.71
N VAL A 93 -25.47 -9.88 -6.63
CA VAL A 93 -26.57 -10.71 -6.12
C VAL A 93 -27.58 -10.96 -7.24
N SER A 94 -28.07 -12.20 -7.33
CA SER A 94 -29.19 -12.55 -8.21
C SER A 94 -30.50 -12.44 -7.46
N CYS A 95 -31.48 -11.74 -8.02
CA CYS A 95 -32.81 -11.56 -7.44
C CYS A 95 -33.84 -12.26 -8.33
N TYR A 96 -34.77 -12.97 -7.71
CA TYR A 96 -35.87 -13.66 -8.40
C TYR A 96 -37.20 -13.15 -7.85
N THR A 97 -38.17 -12.93 -8.75
CA THR A 97 -39.55 -12.60 -8.38
C THR A 97 -40.40 -13.88 -8.42
N ASN A 98 -41.35 -14.01 -7.49
CA ASN A 98 -42.35 -15.09 -7.49
C ASN A 98 -43.60 -14.71 -8.32
N GLU A 99 -43.75 -13.43 -8.65
CA GLU A 99 -44.81 -12.93 -9.52
C GLU A 99 -44.29 -12.85 -10.97
N ASN A 100 -45.10 -13.32 -11.94
CA ASN A 100 -44.75 -13.34 -13.36
C ASN A 100 -44.71 -11.94 -14.02
N SER A 101 -44.83 -10.86 -13.26
CA SER A 101 -44.73 -9.48 -13.75
C SER A 101 -43.29 -8.97 -13.71
N PRO A 102 -42.84 -8.24 -14.75
CA PRO A 102 -41.52 -7.62 -14.75
C PRO A 102 -41.43 -6.55 -13.65
N PHE A 103 -40.52 -6.73 -12.68
CA PHE A 103 -40.26 -5.77 -11.61
C PHE A 103 -38.87 -5.15 -11.75
N ILE A 104 -38.79 -3.82 -11.76
CA ILE A 104 -37.53 -3.08 -11.83
C ILE A 104 -37.15 -2.65 -10.42
N ILE A 105 -35.98 -3.11 -9.95
CA ILE A 105 -35.43 -2.69 -8.66
C ILE A 105 -34.75 -1.33 -8.84
N PRO A 106 -35.13 -0.30 -8.04
CA PRO A 106 -34.48 1.00 -8.11
C PRO A 106 -33.03 0.92 -7.64
N ALA A 107 -32.19 1.81 -8.17
CA ALA A 107 -30.84 2.00 -7.67
C ALA A 107 -30.87 2.37 -6.18
N GLN A 108 -29.83 1.99 -5.43
CA GLN A 108 -29.69 2.24 -3.98
C GLN A 108 -30.65 1.43 -3.08
N SER A 109 -31.30 0.39 -3.61
CA SER A 109 -32.00 -0.60 -2.79
C SER A 109 -31.03 -1.27 -1.81
N SER A 110 -31.45 -1.40 -0.56
CA SER A 110 -30.64 -2.00 0.50
C SER A 110 -30.75 -3.52 0.45
N VAL A 111 -29.59 -4.20 0.51
CA VAL A 111 -29.50 -5.65 0.65
C VAL A 111 -28.90 -5.96 2.01
N PHE A 112 -29.62 -6.70 2.84
CA PHE A 112 -29.17 -7.09 4.16
C PHE A 112 -28.39 -8.40 4.08
N THR A 113 -27.20 -8.42 4.70
CA THR A 113 -26.42 -9.66 4.86
C THR A 113 -26.63 -10.21 6.27
N HIS A 114 -26.75 -11.53 6.39
CA HIS A 114 -26.82 -12.18 7.69
C HIS A 114 -25.39 -12.33 8.25
N ALA A 115 -25.02 -11.52 9.24
CA ALA A 115 -23.70 -11.58 9.87
C ALA A 115 -23.54 -12.84 10.74
N LYS A 116 -22.51 -13.65 10.48
CA LYS A 116 -22.17 -14.80 11.32
C LYS A 116 -21.47 -14.29 12.60
N LYS A 117 -22.26 -14.10 13.66
CA LYS A 117 -21.93 -14.04 15.11
C LYS A 117 -20.44 -13.81 15.46
N ARG A 118 -19.98 -12.54 15.43
CA ARG A 118 -18.94 -12.06 16.39
C ARG A 118 -18.87 -10.52 16.52
N ILE A 119 -19.43 -9.76 15.58
CA ILE A 119 -19.52 -8.30 15.69
C ILE A 119 -20.91 -7.91 15.16
N GLN A 120 -21.83 -7.55 16.06
CA GLN A 120 -23.17 -7.08 15.70
C GLN A 120 -23.08 -5.66 15.14
N LEU A 121 -22.63 -5.53 13.89
CA LEU A 121 -22.91 -4.35 13.09
C LEU A 121 -23.49 -4.86 11.77
N PRO A 122 -24.74 -4.52 11.42
CA PRO A 122 -25.23 -4.82 10.08
C PRO A 122 -24.32 -4.08 9.10
N ALA A 123 -23.60 -4.82 8.26
CA ALA A 123 -22.87 -4.22 7.15
C ALA A 123 -23.93 -3.73 6.16
N ILE A 124 -24.39 -2.50 6.36
CA ILE A 124 -25.27 -1.79 5.45
C ILE A 124 -24.42 -1.51 4.21
N PHE A 125 -24.61 -2.34 3.19
CA PHE A 125 -24.11 -2.04 1.89
C PHE A 125 -24.93 -0.88 1.34
N LEU A 126 -24.36 0.32 1.38
CA LEU A 126 -24.78 1.39 0.50
C LEU A 126 -23.99 1.21 -0.80
N PRO A 127 -24.59 0.72 -1.91
CA PRO A 127 -23.93 0.80 -3.20
C PRO A 127 -24.02 2.27 -3.66
N VAL A 128 -23.06 3.07 -3.23
CA VAL A 128 -22.88 4.44 -3.72
C VAL A 128 -21.43 4.58 -4.17
N ILE A 129 -21.08 4.07 -5.36
CA ILE A 129 -20.17 4.79 -6.24
C ILE A 129 -20.68 4.74 -7.68
N ARG A 130 -20.98 5.94 -8.16
CA ARG A 130 -21.23 6.30 -9.56
C ARG A 130 -19.89 6.28 -10.31
N TYR A 131 -19.47 5.12 -10.82
CA TYR A 131 -18.46 5.07 -11.88
C TYR A 131 -19.15 5.29 -13.22
N LYS A 132 -18.80 6.40 -13.88
CA LYS A 132 -19.25 6.79 -15.22
C LYS A 132 -18.58 5.92 -16.31
N SER A 133 -18.53 4.62 -16.09
CA SER A 133 -18.07 3.63 -17.07
C SER A 133 -19.12 2.54 -17.15
N LEU A 134 -19.90 2.61 -18.23
CA LEU A 134 -20.87 1.62 -18.65
C LEU A 134 -20.29 0.21 -18.49
N LEU A 135 -20.96 -0.60 -17.67
CA LEU A 135 -21.18 -2.01 -17.97
C LEU A 135 -22.53 -2.40 -17.40
N PHE A 136 -23.54 -1.71 -17.94
CA PHE A 136 -24.93 -2.08 -17.83
C PHE A 136 -25.14 -3.30 -18.75
N ILE A 137 -25.07 -4.51 -18.22
CA ILE A 137 -25.64 -5.68 -18.92
C ILE A 137 -27.16 -5.59 -18.73
N SER A 138 -27.79 -4.66 -19.45
CA SER A 138 -29.24 -4.68 -19.67
C SER A 138 -29.48 -4.90 -21.15
N LYS A 139 -29.63 -6.19 -21.50
CA LYS A 139 -30.74 -6.68 -22.33
C LYS A 139 -30.79 -8.18 -22.13
N LYS A 140 -31.55 -8.63 -21.12
CA LYS A 140 -32.22 -9.94 -21.19
C LYS A 140 -33.40 -9.89 -20.25
N SER A 141 -34.57 -9.68 -20.85
CA SER A 141 -35.84 -10.09 -20.26
C SER A 141 -35.66 -11.52 -19.75
N ILE A 142 -35.71 -11.72 -18.44
CA ILE A 142 -35.69 -13.05 -17.84
C ILE A 142 -37.11 -13.59 -18.07
N THR A 143 -37.33 -14.15 -19.26
CA THR A 143 -38.47 -15.04 -19.49
C THR A 143 -38.08 -16.41 -18.98
N SER A 144 -38.93 -16.95 -18.10
CA SER A 144 -38.84 -18.28 -17.53
C SER A 144 -38.79 -19.34 -18.64
N ARG A 145 -37.60 -19.79 -19.01
CA ARG A 145 -37.42 -21.05 -19.73
C ARG A 145 -36.45 -21.92 -18.94
N PRO A 146 -36.83 -23.16 -18.58
CA PRO A 146 -35.94 -24.04 -17.85
C PRO A 146 -34.74 -24.39 -18.73
N LEU A 147 -33.54 -24.23 -18.17
CA LEU A 147 -32.27 -24.53 -18.82
C LEU A 147 -32.20 -26.03 -19.13
N LYS A 148 -32.26 -26.41 -20.42
CA LYS A 148 -31.85 -27.77 -20.85
C LYS A 148 -30.35 -27.92 -20.59
N THR A 149 -29.99 -28.90 -19.77
CA THR A 149 -28.63 -29.38 -19.59
C THR A 149 -28.07 -29.87 -20.93
N ILE A 150 -27.10 -29.16 -21.50
CA ILE A 150 -26.40 -29.60 -22.70
C ILE A 150 -25.20 -30.43 -22.25
N THR A 151 -25.34 -31.74 -22.39
CA THR A 151 -24.26 -32.72 -22.35
C THR A 151 -23.26 -32.46 -23.48
N SER A 152 -21.97 -32.45 -23.13
CA SER A 152 -20.82 -32.24 -24.02
C SER A 152 -20.67 -33.34 -25.09
N PRO A 153 -20.48 -33.02 -26.39
CA PRO A 153 -20.08 -34.01 -27.37
C PRO A 153 -18.54 -34.03 -27.55
N LYS A 154 -17.95 -35.20 -27.27
CA LYS A 154 -16.56 -35.57 -27.59
C LYS A 154 -16.36 -35.73 -29.10
N ASN A 155 -15.25 -35.17 -29.59
CA ASN A 155 -14.41 -35.54 -30.75
C ASN A 155 -15.09 -36.12 -32.01
N ALA A 156 -15.09 -35.32 -33.08
CA ALA A 156 -15.29 -35.80 -34.46
C ALA A 156 -13.99 -35.67 -35.28
N LYS A 157 -13.66 -36.77 -35.97
CA LYS A 157 -12.51 -37.09 -36.82
C LYS A 157 -12.22 -36.06 -37.94
N LYS A 158 -10.92 -35.87 -38.23
CA LYS A 158 -10.37 -35.40 -39.52
C LYS A 158 -10.63 -36.44 -40.61
N PRO A 159 -10.96 -36.04 -41.85
CA PRO A 159 -10.68 -36.85 -43.02
C PRO A 159 -9.71 -36.15 -43.99
N ASN A 160 -8.72 -36.95 -44.41
CA ASN A 160 -7.90 -36.97 -45.63
C ASN A 160 -7.45 -35.66 -46.28
#